data_AF-A0A0D0FTD3-F1
#
_entry.id   AF-A0A0D0FTD3-F1
#
_cell.length_a   1.000
_cell.length_b   1.000
_cell.length_c   1.000
_cell.angle_alpha   90.00
_cell.angle_beta   90.00
_cell.angle_gamma   90.00
#
_symmetry.space_group_name_H-M   'P 1'
#
loop_
_entity.id
_entity.type
_entity.pdbx_description
1 polymer ?
#
loop_
_entity_poly.entity_id
_entity_poly.type
_entity_poly.pdbx_seq_one_letter_code
_entity_poly.pdbx_strand_id
1 'polypeptide(L)'
;MTWKKFNGEVIHLPILEEVEKAIIRETENGYHLKVCVGTDSQVKGAFTDFATVIVLLREQHGGFMYIHQEKTSQKMSIKERMLIEVQKSIETAYAVCDLLDLYDVDLEVHADINTNPMFKSNKALNEAMGYILSMGFIFKAKPEAFASSTCADKMVH
;
A
#
# COMPACT_ATOMS: atom_id res chain seq x y z
N MET A 1 5.98 4.71 -13.07
CA MET A 1 6.45 3.89 -11.93
C MET A 1 6.78 2.50 -12.43
N THR A 2 7.96 1.95 -12.12
CA THR A 2 8.28 0.55 -12.46
C THR A 2 7.81 -0.35 -11.33
N TRP A 3 6.94 -1.30 -11.64
CA TRP A 3 6.42 -2.28 -10.69
C TRP A 3 7.09 -3.64 -10.89
N LYS A 4 7.13 -4.44 -9.83
CA LYS A 4 7.69 -5.80 -9.84
C LYS A 4 6.82 -6.74 -9.04
N LYS A 5 6.85 -8.03 -9.38
CA LYS A 5 6.32 -9.10 -8.54
C LYS A 5 7.30 -9.43 -7.41
N PHE A 6 6.83 -10.16 -6.39
CA PHE A 6 7.67 -10.57 -5.25
C PHE A 6 8.90 -11.40 -5.63
N ASN A 7 8.86 -12.14 -6.73
CA ASN A 7 9.99 -12.89 -7.27
C ASN A 7 11.03 -12.01 -8.00
N GLY A 8 10.81 -10.69 -8.09
CA GLY A 8 11.68 -9.73 -8.77
C GLY A 8 11.37 -9.52 -10.26
N GLU A 9 10.42 -10.26 -10.84
CA GLU A 9 9.98 -10.08 -12.22
C GLU A 9 9.40 -8.69 -12.42
N VAL A 10 9.89 -7.96 -13.44
CA VAL A 10 9.43 -6.61 -13.76
C VAL A 10 8.10 -6.67 -14.50
N ILE A 11 7.15 -5.86 -14.05
CA ILE A 11 5.86 -5.67 -14.72
C ILE A 11 6.06 -4.60 -15.78
N HIS A 12 5.99 -5.02 -17.05
CA HIS A 12 6.17 -4.14 -18.21
C HIS A 12 4.88 -3.43 -18.64
N LEU A 13 3.73 -3.92 -18.18
CA LEU A 13 2.42 -3.32 -18.43
C LEU A 13 2.16 -2.16 -17.46
N PRO A 14 1.23 -1.24 -17.78
CA PRO A 14 0.65 -0.35 -16.79
C PRO A 14 0.11 -1.18 -15.60
N ILE A 15 0.38 -0.72 -14.38
CA ILE A 15 0.01 -1.47 -13.17
C ILE A 15 -1.50 -1.75 -13.10
N LEU A 16 -2.33 -0.83 -13.60
CA LEU A 16 -3.77 -0.99 -13.64
C LEU A 16 -4.19 -2.20 -14.49
N GLU A 17 -3.58 -2.37 -15.67
CA GLU A 17 -3.84 -3.52 -16.56
C GLU A 17 -3.37 -4.83 -15.93
N GLU A 18 -2.23 -4.83 -15.23
CA GLU A 18 -1.72 -6.03 -14.56
C GLU A 18 -2.63 -6.41 -13.38
N VAL A 19 -3.13 -5.44 -12.61
CA VAL A 19 -4.09 -5.65 -11.52
C VAL A 19 -5.41 -6.19 -12.07
N GLU A 20 -5.94 -5.61 -13.14
CA GLU A 20 -7.18 -6.07 -13.79
C GLU A 20 -7.06 -7.52 -14.27
N LYS A 21 -5.97 -7.85 -14.99
CA LYS A 21 -5.69 -9.22 -15.43
C LYS A 21 -5.60 -10.20 -14.26
N ALA A 22 -5.02 -9.75 -13.14
CA ALA A 22 -4.93 -10.57 -11.95
C ALA A 22 -6.30 -10.78 -11.31
N ILE A 23 -7.13 -9.74 -11.19
CA ILE A 23 -8.50 -9.86 -10.67
C ILE A 23 -9.29 -10.87 -11.50
N ILE A 24 -9.35 -10.69 -12.82
CA ILE A 24 -10.07 -11.59 -13.73
C ILE A 24 -9.59 -13.04 -13.55
N ARG A 25 -8.28 -13.26 -13.62
CA ARG A 25 -7.68 -14.60 -13.48
C ARG A 25 -8.07 -15.27 -12.16
N GLU A 26 -7.99 -14.54 -11.06
CA GLU A 26 -8.25 -15.12 -9.74
C GLU A 26 -9.75 -15.34 -9.48
N THR A 27 -10.61 -14.43 -9.94
CA THR A 27 -12.06 -14.58 -9.88
C THR A 27 -12.54 -15.77 -10.74
N GLU A 28 -11.97 -15.96 -11.94
CA GLU A 28 -12.24 -17.14 -12.78
C GLU A 28 -11.82 -18.46 -12.11
N ASN A 29 -10.79 -18.42 -11.26
CA ASN A 29 -10.38 -19.55 -10.43
C ASN A 29 -11.24 -19.73 -9.16
N GLY A 30 -12.28 -18.91 -8.97
CA GLY A 30 -13.23 -19.01 -7.87
C GLY A 30 -12.77 -18.36 -6.56
N TYR A 31 -11.76 -17.49 -6.58
CA TYR A 31 -11.32 -16.78 -5.38
C TYR A 31 -12.07 -15.46 -5.19
N HIS A 32 -12.48 -15.20 -3.95
CA HIS A 32 -12.86 -13.86 -3.50
C HIS A 32 -11.60 -13.08 -3.15
N LEU A 33 -11.50 -11.85 -3.67
CA LEU A 33 -10.32 -11.02 -3.52
C LEU A 33 -10.58 -9.83 -2.61
N LYS A 34 -9.51 -9.42 -1.95
CA LYS A 34 -9.39 -8.13 -1.27
C LYS A 34 -8.05 -7.52 -1.63
N VAL A 35 -8.04 -6.23 -1.93
CA VAL A 35 -6.81 -5.48 -2.22
C VAL A 35 -6.39 -4.67 -1.00
N CYS A 36 -5.12 -4.80 -0.61
CA CYS A 36 -4.53 -4.02 0.47
C CYS A 36 -3.33 -3.24 -0.07
N VAL A 37 -3.33 -1.91 0.11
CA VAL A 37 -2.24 -1.03 -0.33
C VAL A 37 -1.51 -0.48 0.87
N GLY A 38 -0.18 -0.43 0.81
CA GLY A 38 0.61 0.19 1.88
C GLY A 38 2.02 0.58 1.42
N THR A 39 2.59 1.54 2.13
CA THR A 39 3.96 2.01 1.89
C THR A 39 4.75 1.97 3.20
N ASP A 40 6.04 1.66 3.11
CA ASP A 40 7.01 1.80 4.18
C ASP A 40 8.31 2.45 3.68
N SER A 41 9.13 2.96 4.60
CA SER A 41 10.39 3.61 4.27
C SER A 41 11.55 3.30 5.23
N GLN A 42 12.75 3.19 4.66
CA GLN A 42 13.98 2.97 5.42
C GLN A 42 15.09 3.93 5.03
N VAL A 43 15.72 4.55 6.05
CA VAL A 43 16.89 5.42 5.85
C VAL A 43 18.15 4.57 5.73
N LYS A 44 18.86 4.71 4.61
CA LYS A 44 20.11 4.01 4.28
C LYS A 44 21.21 5.02 3.98
N GLY A 45 21.89 5.47 5.04
CA GLY A 45 22.98 6.45 4.93
C GLY A 45 22.47 7.80 4.41
N ALA A 46 22.84 8.14 3.18
CA ALA A 46 22.45 9.39 2.53
C ALA A 46 21.10 9.34 1.80
N PHE A 47 20.48 8.16 1.71
CA PHE A 47 19.24 7.96 0.96
C PHE A 47 18.13 7.41 1.86
N THR A 48 16.88 7.65 1.46
CA THR A 48 15.70 6.97 2.00
C THR A 48 15.11 6.12 0.87
N ASP A 49 14.94 4.82 1.14
CA ASP A 49 14.24 3.89 0.25
C ASP A 49 12.77 3.84 0.68
N PHE A 50 11.86 4.06 -0.25
CA PHE A 50 10.43 3.83 -0.07
C PHE A 50 10.02 2.59 -0.84
N ALA A 51 9.14 1.76 -0.28
CA ALA A 51 8.46 0.68 -1.00
C ALA A 51 6.96 0.81 -0.83
N THR A 52 6.23 0.83 -1.94
CA THR A 52 4.77 0.76 -1.97
C THR A 52 4.37 -0.60 -2.52
N VAL A 53 3.38 -1.23 -1.88
CA VAL A 53 2.87 -2.53 -2.29
C VAL A 53 1.38 -2.48 -2.58
N ILE A 54 0.96 -3.25 -3.57
CA ILE A 54 -0.44 -3.62 -3.81
C ILE A 54 -0.52 -5.12 -3.56
N VAL A 55 -1.21 -5.52 -2.50
CA VAL A 55 -1.43 -6.93 -2.16
C VAL A 55 -2.80 -7.33 -2.67
N LEU A 56 -2.87 -8.41 -3.44
CA LEU A 56 -4.12 -9.09 -3.78
C LEU A 56 -4.22 -10.32 -2.87
N LEU A 57 -5.08 -10.22 -1.87
CA LEU A 57 -5.36 -11.26 -0.91
C LEU A 57 -6.53 -12.11 -1.40
N ARG A 58 -6.29 -13.40 -1.56
CA ARG A 58 -7.35 -14.40 -1.74
C ARG A 58 -7.84 -14.76 -0.35
N GLU A 59 -9.12 -14.57 -0.08
CA GLU A 59 -9.65 -14.87 1.24
C GLU A 59 -9.37 -16.31 1.65
N GLN A 60 -8.69 -16.49 2.77
CA GLN A 60 -8.27 -17.80 3.33
C GLN A 60 -7.27 -18.61 2.48
N HIS A 61 -6.79 -18.08 1.35
CA HIS A 61 -5.92 -18.80 0.40
C HIS A 61 -4.59 -18.07 0.12
N GLY A 62 -4.17 -17.19 1.03
CA GLY A 62 -2.95 -16.41 0.90
C GLY A 62 -3.11 -15.27 -0.12
N GLY A 63 -2.02 -14.83 -0.73
CA GLY A 63 -2.07 -13.73 -1.68
C GLY A 63 -0.76 -13.53 -2.41
N PHE A 64 -0.74 -12.52 -3.27
CA PHE A 64 0.46 -12.07 -3.98
C PHE A 64 0.52 -10.55 -3.96
N MET A 65 1.67 -9.99 -4.33
CA MET A 65 1.85 -8.55 -4.29
C MET A 65 2.68 -8.01 -5.44
N TYR A 66 2.38 -6.76 -5.76
CA TYR A 66 3.15 -5.91 -6.65
C TYR A 66 3.86 -4.85 -5.84
N ILE A 67 5.10 -4.57 -6.21
CA ILE A 67 6.02 -3.74 -5.45
C ILE A 67 6.54 -2.62 -6.35
N HIS A 68 6.46 -1.39 -5.86
CA HIS A 68 7.12 -0.23 -6.42
C HIS A 68 8.13 0.31 -5.41
N GLN A 69 9.37 0.53 -5.84
CA GLN A 69 10.43 1.10 -5.01
C GLN A 69 10.91 2.42 -5.58
N GLU A 70 11.14 3.39 -4.70
CA GLU A 70 11.66 4.71 -5.01
C GLU A 70 12.78 5.06 -4.03
N LYS A 71 13.79 5.81 -4.50
CA LYS A 71 14.87 6.30 -3.66
C LYS A 71 14.94 7.81 -3.72
N THR A 72 15.19 8.44 -2.58
CA THR A 72 15.39 9.90 -2.49
C THR A 72 16.58 10.22 -1.60
N SER A 73 17.33 11.28 -1.95
CA SER A 73 18.40 11.85 -1.13
C SER A 73 17.92 12.98 -0.22
N GLN A 74 16.62 13.32 -0.27
CA GLN A 74 16.04 14.34 0.59
C GLN A 74 16.10 13.86 2.05
N LYS A 75 16.69 14.69 2.92
CA LYS A 75 16.65 14.45 4.36
C LYS A 75 15.26 14.74 4.89
N MET A 76 14.73 13.79 5.64
CA MET A 76 13.39 13.85 6.21
C MET A 76 13.44 13.40 7.66
N SER A 77 12.65 14.05 8.50
CA SER A 77 12.31 13.55 9.83
C SER A 77 11.44 12.31 9.73
N ILE A 78 11.32 11.56 10.84
CA ILE A 78 10.43 10.39 10.94
C ILE A 78 8.99 10.78 10.58
N LYS A 79 8.51 11.94 11.07
CA LYS A 79 7.16 12.43 10.81
C LYS A 79 6.91 12.70 9.33
N GLU A 80 7.87 13.31 8.63
CA GLU A 80 7.75 13.59 7.19
C GLU A 80 7.70 12.29 6.38
N ARG A 81 8.52 11.29 6.72
CA ARG A 81 8.47 9.97 6.07
C ARG A 81 7.12 9.27 6.26
N MET A 82 6.61 9.26 7.49
CA MET A 82 5.28 8.68 7.78
C MET A 82 4.16 9.35 6.97
N LEU A 83 4.21 10.68 6.79
CA LEU A 83 3.23 11.38 5.96
C LEU A 83 3.36 11.02 4.47
N ILE A 84 4.60 10.89 3.98
CA ILE A 84 4.86 10.47 2.59
C ILE A 84 4.44 9.01 2.36
N GLU A 85 4.64 8.12 3.33
CA GLU A 85 4.16 6.73 3.26
C GLU A 85 2.64 6.67 3.09
N VAL A 86 1.91 7.41 3.92
CA VAL A 86 0.46 7.52 3.83
C VAL A 86 0.05 8.12 2.48
N GLN A 87 0.69 9.20 2.05
CA GLN A 87 0.39 9.84 0.77
C GLN A 87 0.57 8.87 -0.40
N LYS A 88 1.71 8.17 -0.49
CA LYS A 88 2.00 7.21 -1.58
C LYS A 88 1.01 6.04 -1.59
N SER A 89 0.57 5.59 -0.41
CA SER A 89 -0.45 4.56 -0.28
C SER A 89 -1.80 5.03 -0.85
N ILE A 90 -2.20 6.27 -0.52
CA ILE A 90 -3.44 6.88 -1.01
C ILE A 90 -3.39 7.08 -2.53
N GLU A 91 -2.30 7.64 -3.06
CA GLU A 91 -2.13 7.85 -4.50
C GLU A 91 -2.27 6.53 -5.28
N THR A 92 -1.72 5.45 -4.73
CA THR A 92 -1.81 4.11 -5.33
C THR A 92 -3.22 3.53 -5.20
N ALA A 93 -3.87 3.69 -4.05
CA ALA A 93 -5.25 3.27 -3.83
C ALA A 93 -6.22 3.96 -4.79
N TYR A 94 -6.05 5.27 -4.99
CA TYR A 94 -6.79 6.04 -5.99
C TYR A 94 -6.58 5.57 -7.41
N ALA A 95 -5.36 5.19 -7.76
CA ALA A 95 -5.07 4.74 -9.11
C ALA A 95 -5.81 3.43 -9.46
N VAL A 96 -6.20 2.63 -8.45
CA VAL A 96 -6.87 1.33 -8.66
C VAL A 96 -8.33 1.31 -8.24
N CYS A 97 -8.84 2.29 -7.48
CA CYS A 97 -10.18 2.22 -6.87
C CYS A 97 -11.31 2.00 -7.89
N ASP A 98 -11.34 2.76 -8.98
CA ASP A 98 -12.41 2.66 -9.99
C ASP A 98 -12.44 1.26 -10.64
N LEU A 99 -11.26 0.64 -10.79
CA LEU A 99 -11.14 -0.74 -11.27
C LEU A 99 -11.68 -1.72 -10.23
N LEU A 100 -11.35 -1.54 -8.95
CA LEU A 100 -11.83 -2.44 -7.90
C LEU A 100 -13.35 -2.35 -7.73
N ASP A 101 -13.92 -1.15 -7.81
CA ASP A 101 -15.37 -0.92 -7.79
C ASP A 101 -16.07 -1.62 -8.97
N LEU A 102 -15.46 -1.60 -10.16
CA LEU A 102 -15.99 -2.29 -11.35
C LEU A 102 -16.12 -3.81 -11.14
N TYR A 103 -15.21 -4.40 -10.37
CA TYR A 103 -15.15 -5.84 -10.10
C TYR A 103 -15.68 -6.25 -8.72
N ASP A 104 -16.26 -5.31 -7.96
CA ASP A 104 -16.76 -5.52 -6.58
C ASP A 104 -15.67 -6.11 -5.64
N VAL A 105 -14.45 -5.55 -5.72
CA VAL A 105 -13.31 -5.97 -4.90
C VAL A 105 -13.03 -4.97 -3.80
N ASP A 106 -13.00 -5.43 -2.55
CA ASP A 106 -12.69 -4.58 -1.39
C ASP A 106 -11.30 -3.94 -1.48
N LEU A 107 -11.19 -2.69 -1.04
CA LEU A 107 -9.93 -1.95 -0.94
C LEU A 107 -9.65 -1.48 0.50
N GLU A 108 -8.48 -1.87 1.02
CA GLU A 108 -7.97 -1.42 2.31
C GLU A 108 -6.65 -0.66 2.15
N VAL A 109 -6.54 0.50 2.80
CA VAL A 109 -5.28 1.25 2.90
C VAL A 109 -4.65 0.96 4.26
N HIS A 110 -3.46 0.36 4.23
CA HIS A 110 -2.71 -0.07 5.40
C HIS A 110 -1.60 0.95 5.65
N ALA A 111 -1.66 1.63 6.79
CA ALA A 111 -0.59 2.53 7.20
C ALA A 111 0.07 2.03 8.47
N ASP A 112 1.40 2.14 8.52
CA ASP A 112 2.16 1.85 9.73
C ASP A 112 2.08 3.02 10.72
N ILE A 113 0.90 3.20 11.30
CA ILE A 113 0.64 4.23 12.30
C ILE A 113 0.23 3.53 13.60
N ASN A 114 0.86 3.96 14.69
CA ASN A 114 0.41 3.58 16.02
C ASN A 114 -0.80 4.47 16.40
N THR A 115 -1.98 3.87 16.53
CA THR A 115 -3.27 4.56 16.81
C THR A 115 -3.43 5.00 18.26
N ASN A 116 -2.43 4.74 19.11
CA ASN A 116 -2.48 5.17 20.50
C ASN A 116 -2.49 6.71 20.60
N PRO A 117 -3.53 7.33 21.19
CA PRO A 117 -3.68 8.78 21.28
C PRO A 117 -2.57 9.47 22.11
N MET A 118 -1.76 8.71 22.83
CA MET A 118 -0.57 9.20 23.55
C MET A 118 0.63 9.46 22.63
N PHE A 119 0.64 8.93 21.40
CA PHE A 119 1.76 9.15 20.49
C PHE A 119 1.62 10.48 19.76
N LYS A 120 2.73 11.23 19.71
CA LYS A 120 2.89 12.54 19.05
C LYS A 120 2.80 12.49 17.51
N SER A 121 2.11 11.49 16.97
CA SER A 121 1.65 11.34 15.58
C SER A 121 0.50 12.32 15.30
N ASN A 122 0.80 13.58 15.65
CA ASN A 122 0.41 14.87 15.12
C ASN A 122 -0.90 14.93 14.32
N LYS A 123 -1.82 15.78 14.78
CA LYS A 123 -3.03 16.29 14.12
C LYS A 123 -3.12 16.15 12.59
N ALA A 124 -2.07 16.48 11.83
CA ALA A 124 -2.00 16.30 10.37
C ALA A 124 -2.24 14.86 9.89
N LEU A 125 -1.79 13.86 10.65
CA LEU A 125 -2.01 12.45 10.39
C LEU A 125 -3.47 12.07 10.68
N ASN A 126 -4.07 12.60 11.75
CA ASN A 126 -5.50 12.44 12.03
C ASN A 126 -6.37 13.13 10.96
N GLU A 127 -5.93 14.27 10.44
CA GLU A 127 -6.59 14.98 9.33
C GLU A 127 -6.49 14.16 8.03
N ALA A 128 -5.31 13.61 7.71
CA ALA A 128 -5.14 12.70 6.57
C ALA A 128 -6.01 11.44 6.71
N MET A 129 -6.01 10.79 7.87
CA MET A 129 -6.89 9.64 8.14
C MET A 129 -8.37 10.02 8.05
N GLY A 130 -8.77 11.18 8.58
CA GLY A 130 -10.15 11.67 8.50
C GLY A 130 -10.61 11.92 7.06
N TYR A 131 -9.71 12.45 6.22
CA TYR A 131 -9.96 12.66 4.79
C TYR A 131 -10.14 11.33 4.05
N ILE A 132 -9.27 10.35 4.31
CA ILE A 132 -9.36 9.00 3.71
C ILE A 132 -10.68 8.32 4.09
N LEU A 133 -11.07 8.39 5.36
CA LEU A 133 -12.34 7.82 5.83
C LEU A 133 -13.54 8.51 5.17
N SER A 134 -13.47 9.83 4.94
CA SER A 134 -14.53 10.56 4.24
C SER A 134 -14.69 10.18 2.76
N MET A 135 -13.67 9.53 2.18
CA MET A 135 -13.63 9.08 0.79
C MET A 135 -14.15 7.66 0.62
N GLY A 136 -14.53 7.00 1.72
CA GLY A 136 -15.07 5.65 1.71
C GLY A 136 -14.03 4.54 1.77
N PHE A 137 -12.73 4.87 1.82
CA PHE A 137 -11.68 3.87 1.95
C PHE A 137 -11.63 3.28 3.36
N ILE A 138 -11.45 1.97 3.45
CA ILE A 138 -11.21 1.28 4.71
C ILE A 138 -9.75 1.47 5.10
N PHE A 139 -9.52 2.13 6.23
CA PHE A 139 -8.18 2.35 6.76
C PHE A 139 -7.84 1.34 7.86
N LYS A 140 -6.68 0.68 7.74
CA LYS A 140 -6.15 -0.23 8.76
C LYS A 140 -4.83 0.30 9.32
N ALA A 141 -4.70 0.21 10.63
CA ALA A 141 -3.48 0.46 11.38
C ALA A 141 -2.95 -0.84 11.97
N LYS A 142 -1.79 -0.83 12.65
CA LYS A 142 -1.29 -2.02 13.34
C LYS A 142 -2.25 -2.45 14.46
N PRO A 143 -2.45 -3.77 14.67
CA PRO A 143 -1.78 -4.91 14.02
C PRO A 143 -2.37 -5.36 12.67
N GLU A 144 -3.48 -4.78 12.20
CA GLU A 144 -4.19 -5.22 10.99
C GLU A 144 -3.53 -4.73 9.69
N ALA A 145 -2.65 -3.73 9.75
CA ALA A 145 -1.99 -3.07 8.62
C ALA A 145 -0.81 -3.85 7.97
N PHE A 146 -0.99 -5.14 7.66
CA PHE A 146 0.13 -5.99 7.20
C PHE A 146 0.79 -5.59 5.87
N ALA A 147 0.07 -4.93 4.95
CA ALA A 147 0.64 -4.50 3.66
C ALA A 147 1.77 -3.46 3.86
N SER A 148 1.61 -2.48 4.77
CA SER A 148 2.71 -1.59 5.15
C SER A 148 3.68 -2.27 6.12
N SER A 149 3.17 -2.84 7.21
CA SER A 149 4.00 -3.27 8.35
C SER A 149 4.83 -4.53 8.12
N THR A 150 4.55 -5.29 7.05
CA THR A 150 5.21 -6.57 6.76
C THR A 150 5.63 -6.66 5.30
N CYS A 151 4.70 -6.40 4.36
CA CYS A 151 4.99 -6.55 2.93
C CYS A 151 5.94 -5.46 2.41
N ALA A 152 5.64 -4.19 2.67
CA ALA A 152 6.48 -3.06 2.27
C ALA A 152 7.80 -3.01 3.08
N ASP A 153 7.73 -3.23 4.39
CA ASP A 153 8.90 -3.30 5.29
C ASP A 153 9.98 -4.27 4.79
N LYS A 154 9.57 -5.47 4.35
CA LYS A 154 10.46 -6.49 3.78
C LYS A 154 11.15 -6.05 2.49
N MET A 155 10.61 -5.04 1.79
CA MET A 155 11.17 -4.54 0.53
C MET A 155 12.17 -3.41 0.76
N VAL A 156 12.18 -2.79 1.94
CA VAL A 156 13.12 -1.72 2.28
C VAL A 156 14.24 -2.19 3.21
N HIS A 157 14.12 -3.34 3.86
CA HIS A 157 15.17 -4.00 4.64
C HIS A 157 16.03 -4.94 3.80
#